data_AF-B0BL81-F1
#
_entry.id   AF-B0BL81-F1
#
_cell.length_a   1.000
_cell.length_b   1.000
_cell.length_c   1.000
_cell.angle_alpha   90.00
_cell.angle_beta   90.00
_cell.angle_gamma   90.00
#
_symmetry.space_group_name_H-M   'P 1'
#
loop_
_entity.id
_entity.type
_entity.pdbx_description
1 polymer ?
#
loop_
_entity_poly.entity_id
_entity_poly.type
_entity_poly.pdbx_seq_one_letter_code
_entity_poly.pdbx_strand_id
1 'polypeptide(L)'
;QMSKGRFNFGVERGIYRSDFRVFGVDIEDSRAISEDFHSMIMTSTQTGTLHTDGRNIEFPDVRIYPEAYRDKIPTCMPAETAVTTTWLAERGLPMVLTWIVTTSEKKAQMELYNAVARGCGFSEEYIKNVDHSMILICSVDEDGKKAEDVCREFLGNWYDAYVNATNIFSESNQTRGYDYHKGQWKDFV
;
A
#
# COMPACT_ATOMS: atom_id res chain seq x y z
N GLN A 1 -2.21 19.96 10.35
CA GLN A 1 -2.00 21.02 11.35
C GLN A 1 -0.53 21.38 11.50
N MET A 2 0.28 20.63 12.25
CA MET A 2 1.69 20.99 12.53
C MET A 2 2.55 21.24 11.28
N SER A 3 2.42 20.39 10.25
CA SER A 3 3.19 20.50 9.02
C SER A 3 2.63 21.51 8.01
N LYS A 4 1.50 22.17 8.31
CA LYS A 4 0.75 23.04 7.37
C LYS A 4 0.45 22.36 6.04
N GLY A 5 0.05 21.08 6.09
CA GLY A 5 -0.39 20.31 4.93
C GLY A 5 0.72 19.59 4.17
N ARG A 6 1.95 19.54 4.69
CA ARG A 6 3.07 18.82 4.04
C ARG A 6 3.10 17.31 4.34
N PHE A 7 2.06 16.76 4.96
CA PHE A 7 1.97 15.34 5.29
C PHE A 7 1.24 14.57 4.20
N ASN A 8 1.78 13.42 3.79
CA ASN A 8 1.17 12.45 2.90
C ASN A 8 0.86 11.17 3.69
N PHE A 9 -0.38 10.72 3.64
CA PHE A 9 -0.89 9.58 4.40
C PHE A 9 -0.76 8.27 3.60
N GLY A 10 0.43 7.68 3.60
CA GLY A 10 0.66 6.34 3.05
C GLY A 10 0.11 5.26 3.99
N VAL A 11 -0.63 4.30 3.44
CA VAL A 11 -1.19 3.16 4.19
C VAL A 11 -0.85 1.87 3.48
N GLU A 12 -0.57 0.82 4.23
CA GLU A 12 -0.37 -0.53 3.70
C GLU A 12 -1.11 -1.55 4.55
N ARG A 13 -1.26 -2.77 4.03
CA ARG A 13 -1.93 -3.87 4.73
C ARG A 13 -1.06 -4.50 5.82
N GLY A 14 0.26 -4.35 5.75
CA GLY A 14 1.23 -5.02 6.61
C GLY A 14 1.53 -6.45 6.15
N ILE A 15 2.75 -6.92 6.42
CA ILE A 15 3.28 -8.23 5.97
C ILE A 15 3.98 -9.02 7.09
N TYR A 16 4.11 -8.44 8.29
CA TYR A 16 4.82 -9.05 9.41
C TYR A 16 3.84 -9.59 10.44
N ARG A 17 3.78 -10.91 10.60
CA ARG A 17 2.89 -11.59 11.56
C ARG A 17 3.14 -11.14 13.01
N SER A 18 4.36 -10.70 13.33
CA SER A 18 4.71 -10.14 14.64
C SER A 18 3.80 -8.98 15.04
N ASP A 19 3.51 -8.08 14.11
CA ASP A 19 2.83 -6.82 14.38
C ASP A 19 1.37 -7.12 14.73
N PHE A 20 0.73 -7.91 13.88
CA PHE A 20 -0.62 -8.44 14.10
C PHE A 20 -0.73 -9.17 15.44
N ARG A 21 0.24 -10.04 15.77
CA ARG A 21 0.24 -10.76 17.05
C ARG A 21 0.37 -9.84 18.26
N VAL A 22 1.26 -8.84 18.21
CA VAL A 22 1.49 -7.92 19.33
C VAL A 22 0.30 -6.97 19.52
N PHE A 23 -0.29 -6.50 18.43
CA PHE A 23 -1.44 -5.57 18.48
C PHE A 23 -2.79 -6.28 18.58
N GLY A 24 -2.82 -7.61 18.63
CA GLY A 24 -4.04 -8.40 18.88
C GLY A 24 -5.00 -8.41 17.69
N VAL A 25 -4.49 -8.37 16.46
CA VAL A 25 -5.27 -8.37 15.21
C VAL A 25 -4.95 -9.63 14.41
N ASP A 26 -5.93 -10.20 13.71
CA ASP A 26 -5.68 -11.30 12.78
C ASP A 26 -5.15 -10.77 11.44
N ILE A 27 -4.00 -11.30 11.01
CA ILE A 27 -3.40 -10.97 9.71
C ILE A 27 -4.29 -11.43 8.53
N GLU A 28 -5.14 -12.43 8.73
CA GLU A 28 -6.08 -12.90 7.70
C GLU A 28 -7.21 -11.91 7.41
N ASP A 29 -7.42 -10.94 8.31
CA ASP A 29 -8.39 -9.86 8.17
C ASP A 29 -7.72 -8.53 7.75
N SER A 30 -6.39 -8.52 7.58
CA SER A 30 -5.58 -7.34 7.25
C SER A 30 -6.15 -6.49 6.11
N ARG A 31 -6.64 -7.12 5.04
CA ARG A 31 -7.25 -6.41 3.90
C ARG A 31 -8.50 -5.65 4.33
N ALA A 32 -9.48 -6.34 4.91
CA ALA A 32 -10.73 -5.74 5.33
C ALA A 32 -10.48 -4.62 6.36
N ILE A 33 -9.59 -4.86 7.32
CA ILE A 33 -9.23 -3.86 8.34
C ILE A 33 -8.59 -2.64 7.69
N SER A 34 -7.63 -2.81 6.79
CA SER A 34 -6.94 -1.69 6.14
C SER A 34 -7.87 -0.83 5.28
N GLU A 35 -8.79 -1.47 4.54
CA GLU A 35 -9.74 -0.79 3.65
C GLU A 35 -10.81 -0.05 4.46
N ASP A 36 -11.34 -0.68 5.52
CA ASP A 36 -12.32 -0.08 6.43
C ASP A 36 -11.72 1.11 7.17
N PHE A 37 -10.52 0.95 7.77
CA PHE A 37 -9.88 2.01 8.52
C PHE A 37 -9.45 3.17 7.63
N HIS A 38 -8.95 2.90 6.42
CA HIS A 38 -8.67 3.95 5.44
C HIS A 38 -9.93 4.75 5.11
N SER A 39 -11.01 4.05 4.75
CA SER A 39 -12.29 4.69 4.39
C SER A 39 -12.85 5.52 5.54
N MET A 40 -12.78 4.98 6.76
CA MET A 40 -13.23 5.64 7.99
C MET A 40 -12.41 6.91 8.28
N ILE A 41 -11.08 6.82 8.21
CA ILE A 41 -10.18 7.97 8.40
C ILE A 41 -10.44 9.03 7.33
N MET A 42 -10.47 8.66 6.05
CA MET A 42 -10.66 9.62 4.96
C MET A 42 -12.02 10.32 5.04
N THR A 43 -13.08 9.58 5.33
CA THR A 43 -14.43 10.16 5.52
C THR A 43 -14.43 11.13 6.69
N SER A 44 -13.84 10.74 7.81
CA SER A 44 -13.82 11.56 9.02
C SER A 44 -13.04 12.86 8.87
N THR A 45 -12.04 12.89 7.99
CA THR A 45 -11.29 14.12 7.69
C THR A 45 -12.12 15.15 6.92
N GLN A 46 -13.18 14.70 6.24
CA GLN A 46 -14.13 15.56 5.53
C GLN A 46 -15.29 16.01 6.42
N THR A 47 -15.79 15.12 7.29
CA THR A 47 -16.96 15.38 8.13
C THR A 47 -16.63 15.97 9.49
N GLY A 48 -15.39 15.81 9.97
CA GLY A 48 -14.98 16.14 11.34
C GLY A 48 -15.47 15.14 12.40
N THR A 49 -16.14 14.06 12.00
CA THR A 49 -16.71 13.04 12.89
C THR A 49 -16.30 11.65 12.42
N LEU A 50 -15.82 10.83 13.35
CA LEU A 50 -15.58 9.41 13.15
C LEU A 50 -16.83 8.65 13.61
N HIS A 51 -17.32 7.74 12.77
CA HIS A 51 -18.42 6.83 13.09
C HIS A 51 -18.09 5.45 12.53
N THR A 52 -18.49 4.39 13.23
CA THR A 52 -18.45 3.02 12.73
C THR A 52 -19.45 2.13 13.45
N ASP A 53 -20.28 1.47 12.65
CA ASP A 53 -21.11 0.30 13.00
C ASP A 53 -20.52 -0.98 12.35
N GLY A 54 -19.25 -0.92 11.94
CA GLY A 54 -18.59 -1.91 11.11
C GLY A 54 -18.15 -3.17 11.86
N ARG A 55 -17.89 -4.23 11.07
CA ARG A 55 -17.46 -5.54 11.58
C ARG A 55 -16.12 -5.50 12.33
N ASN A 56 -15.20 -4.63 11.92
CA ASN A 56 -13.83 -4.61 12.43
C ASN A 56 -13.68 -3.80 13.72
N ILE A 57 -14.51 -2.78 13.92
CA ILE A 57 -14.54 -1.94 15.11
C ILE A 57 -15.87 -1.19 15.17
N GLU A 58 -16.47 -1.08 16.36
CA GLU A 58 -17.73 -0.38 16.61
C GLU A 58 -17.53 0.65 17.74
N PHE A 59 -17.99 1.88 17.52
CA PHE A 59 -18.04 2.93 18.55
C PHE A 59 -19.03 4.04 18.14
N PRO A 60 -19.61 4.77 19.11
CA PRO A 60 -20.53 5.88 18.83
C PRO A 60 -19.82 7.05 18.14
N ASP A 61 -20.59 7.97 17.55
CA ASP A 61 -20.05 9.19 16.93
C ASP A 61 -19.09 9.93 17.85
N VAL A 62 -17.86 10.13 17.37
CA VAL A 62 -16.84 10.92 18.06
C VAL A 62 -16.35 12.05 17.18
N ARG A 63 -16.23 13.23 17.75
CA ARG A 63 -15.67 14.39 17.05
C ARG A 63 -14.15 14.29 17.02
N ILE A 64 -13.57 14.47 15.85
CA ILE A 64 -12.12 14.38 15.65
C ILE A 64 -11.48 15.75 15.86
N TYR A 65 -10.42 15.76 16.67
CA TYR A 65 -9.57 16.92 16.85
C TYR A 65 -8.08 16.57 16.69
N PRO A 66 -7.27 17.50 16.16
CA PRO A 66 -7.70 18.75 15.54
C PRO A 66 -8.38 18.50 14.18
N GLU A 67 -9.18 19.47 13.72
CA GLU A 67 -9.79 19.41 12.38
C GLU A 67 -8.70 19.35 11.29
N ALA A 68 -9.03 18.79 10.13
CA ALA A 68 -8.09 18.64 9.02
C ALA A 68 -7.59 20.02 8.55
N TYR A 69 -6.29 20.13 8.23
CA TYR A 69 -5.72 21.38 7.70
C TYR A 69 -6.00 21.56 6.20
N ARG A 70 -6.25 20.46 5.48
CA ARG A 70 -6.60 20.42 4.06
C ARG A 70 -7.92 19.68 3.91
N ASP A 71 -8.75 20.14 2.96
CA ASP A 71 -9.99 19.46 2.59
C ASP A 71 -9.75 18.04 2.05
N LYS A 72 -8.62 17.85 1.35
CA LYS A 72 -8.15 16.55 0.88
C LYS A 72 -6.75 16.28 1.43
N ILE A 73 -6.63 15.24 2.25
CA ILE A 73 -5.34 14.72 2.68
C ILE A 73 -4.79 13.83 1.55
N PRO A 74 -3.58 14.10 1.02
CA PRO A 74 -2.95 13.20 0.08
C PRO A 74 -2.76 11.84 0.74
N THR A 75 -3.16 10.77 0.06
CA THR A 75 -3.02 9.40 0.55
C THR A 75 -2.54 8.53 -0.59
N CYS A 76 -1.82 7.45 -0.29
CA CYS A 76 -1.39 6.46 -1.26
C CYS A 76 -1.31 5.09 -0.59
N MET A 77 -1.32 4.03 -1.40
CA MET A 77 -1.18 2.66 -0.90
C MET A 77 -0.36 1.81 -1.88
N PRO A 78 0.54 0.94 -1.39
CA PRO A 78 1.19 -0.06 -2.23
C PRO A 78 0.14 -0.96 -2.88
N ALA A 79 0.11 -0.93 -4.21
CA ALA A 79 -0.73 -1.82 -4.98
C ALA A 79 0.11 -3.02 -5.38
N GLU A 80 0.10 -4.10 -4.60
CA GLU A 80 0.85 -5.31 -4.96
C GLU A 80 -0.06 -6.36 -5.60
N THR A 81 -1.38 -6.22 -5.53
CA THR A 81 -2.31 -7.21 -6.10
C THR A 81 -3.34 -6.55 -7.00
N ALA A 82 -3.93 -7.34 -7.91
CA ALA A 82 -5.06 -6.89 -8.73
C ALA A 82 -6.23 -6.41 -7.87
N VAL A 83 -6.51 -7.07 -6.74
CA VAL A 83 -7.59 -6.68 -5.81
C VAL A 83 -7.36 -5.29 -5.23
N THR A 84 -6.16 -5.02 -4.70
CA THR A 84 -5.81 -3.69 -4.17
C THR A 84 -5.77 -2.63 -5.28
N THR A 85 -5.30 -2.99 -6.48
CA THR A 85 -5.29 -2.11 -7.65
C THR A 85 -6.72 -1.68 -8.01
N THR A 86 -7.66 -2.63 -8.09
CA THR A 86 -9.08 -2.36 -8.36
C THR A 86 -9.69 -1.48 -7.26
N TRP A 87 -9.46 -1.81 -5.99
CA TRP A 87 -10.00 -1.04 -4.87
C TRP A 87 -9.58 0.44 -4.90
N LEU A 88 -8.31 0.71 -5.21
CA LEU A 88 -7.79 2.07 -5.37
C LEU A 88 -8.37 2.77 -6.59
N ALA A 89 -8.48 2.06 -7.73
CA ALA A 89 -9.00 2.60 -8.98
C ALA A 89 -10.48 3.00 -8.90
N GLU A 90 -11.31 2.20 -8.23
CA GLU A 90 -12.73 2.50 -7.96
C GLU A 90 -12.92 3.81 -7.19
N ARG A 91 -11.90 4.23 -6.44
CA ARG A 91 -11.90 5.43 -5.59
C ARG A 91 -11.04 6.56 -6.14
N GLY A 92 -10.39 6.35 -7.29
CA GLY A 92 -9.48 7.33 -7.89
C GLY A 92 -8.29 7.69 -6.99
N LEU A 93 -7.81 6.73 -6.19
CA LEU A 93 -6.71 6.90 -5.23
C LEU A 93 -5.38 6.46 -5.85
N PRO A 94 -4.26 7.16 -5.56
CA PRO A 94 -2.99 6.85 -6.16
C PRO A 94 -2.38 5.55 -5.61
N MET A 95 -1.70 4.85 -6.50
CA MET A 95 -0.91 3.65 -6.19
C MET A 95 0.53 4.02 -5.92
N VAL A 96 1.18 3.23 -5.06
CA VAL A 96 2.64 3.14 -4.98
C VAL A 96 3.08 1.85 -5.67
N LEU A 97 3.79 1.98 -6.79
CA LEU A 97 4.33 0.87 -7.58
C LEU A 97 5.63 0.37 -6.94
N THR A 98 5.68 -0.92 -6.65
CA THR A 98 6.83 -1.56 -5.99
C THR A 98 8.08 -1.59 -6.88
N TRP A 99 9.25 -1.63 -6.25
CA TRP A 99 10.54 -1.68 -6.93
C TRP A 99 10.92 -3.09 -7.42
N ILE A 100 10.22 -4.11 -6.94
CA ILE A 100 10.56 -5.54 -7.13
C ILE A 100 10.01 -6.11 -8.45
N VAL A 101 9.02 -5.46 -9.06
CA VAL A 101 8.37 -5.94 -10.30
C VAL A 101 8.92 -5.28 -11.55
N THR A 102 8.81 -5.98 -12.67
CA THR A 102 9.28 -5.54 -13.98
C THR A 102 8.48 -4.35 -14.52
N THR A 103 9.05 -3.64 -15.51
CA THR A 103 8.35 -2.56 -16.22
C THR A 103 7.06 -3.05 -16.91
N SER A 104 7.04 -4.28 -17.43
CA SER A 104 5.85 -4.90 -18.03
C SER A 104 4.73 -5.11 -17.02
N GLU A 105 5.07 -5.56 -15.81
CA GLU A 105 4.08 -5.74 -14.73
C GLU A 105 3.54 -4.40 -14.23
N LYS A 106 4.42 -3.39 -14.06
CA LYS A 106 3.99 -2.01 -13.74
C LYS A 106 3.02 -1.47 -14.79
N LYS A 107 3.32 -1.70 -16.07
CA LYS A 107 2.43 -1.31 -17.18
C LYS A 107 1.08 -2.01 -17.09
N ALA A 108 1.06 -3.33 -16.89
CA ALA A 108 -0.17 -4.09 -16.76
C ALA A 108 -1.02 -3.62 -15.56
N GLN A 109 -0.37 -3.28 -14.44
CA GLN A 109 -1.03 -2.73 -13.27
C GLN A 109 -1.65 -1.34 -13.54
N MET A 110 -0.93 -0.46 -14.24
CA MET A 110 -1.47 0.84 -14.66
C MET A 110 -2.64 0.68 -15.65
N GLU A 111 -2.57 -0.28 -16.56
CA GLU A 111 -3.66 -0.59 -17.49
C GLU A 111 -4.92 -1.07 -16.75
N LEU A 112 -4.76 -1.96 -15.77
CA LEU A 112 -5.85 -2.40 -14.89
C LEU A 112 -6.47 -1.21 -14.14
N TYR A 113 -5.64 -0.39 -13.50
CA TYR A 113 -6.11 0.79 -12.76
C TYR A 113 -6.91 1.72 -13.67
N ASN A 114 -6.36 2.08 -14.84
CA ASN A 114 -7.00 3.00 -15.78
C ASN A 114 -8.32 2.44 -16.32
N ALA A 115 -8.40 1.13 -16.58
CA ALA A 115 -9.61 0.49 -17.04
C ALA A 115 -10.73 0.52 -15.99
N VAL A 116 -10.40 0.19 -14.73
CA VAL A 116 -11.36 0.21 -13.61
C VAL A 116 -11.81 1.63 -13.32
N ALA A 117 -10.89 2.60 -13.19
CA ALA A 117 -11.22 3.99 -12.91
C ALA A 117 -12.15 4.59 -14.00
N ARG A 118 -11.89 4.28 -15.28
CA ARG A 118 -12.78 4.67 -16.38
C ARG A 118 -14.16 4.02 -16.25
N GLY A 119 -14.21 2.74 -15.89
CA GLY A 119 -15.47 2.02 -15.64
C GLY A 119 -16.29 2.63 -14.49
N CYS A 120 -15.64 3.24 -13.50
CA CYS A 120 -16.27 3.96 -12.40
C CYS A 120 -16.65 5.41 -12.73
N GLY A 121 -16.39 5.88 -13.96
CA GLY A 121 -16.81 7.20 -14.43
C GLY A 121 -15.81 8.33 -14.19
N PHE A 122 -14.58 8.05 -13.77
CA PHE A 122 -13.53 9.08 -13.73
C PHE A 122 -13.17 9.55 -15.15
N SER A 123 -13.00 10.86 -15.33
CA SER A 123 -12.59 11.44 -16.61
C SER A 123 -11.14 11.08 -16.94
N GLU A 124 -10.79 11.07 -18.22
CA GLU A 124 -9.39 10.87 -18.65
C GLU A 124 -8.44 11.92 -18.05
N GLU A 125 -8.92 13.16 -17.88
CA GLU A 125 -8.17 14.22 -17.21
C GLU A 125 -7.93 13.91 -15.73
N TYR A 126 -8.92 13.36 -15.02
CA TYR A 126 -8.74 12.94 -13.64
C TYR A 126 -7.71 11.81 -13.55
N ILE A 127 -7.90 10.75 -14.35
CA ILE A 127 -7.04 9.55 -14.35
C ILE A 127 -5.58 9.93 -14.61
N LYS A 128 -5.32 10.80 -15.59
CA LYS A 128 -3.96 11.26 -15.93
C LYS A 128 -3.29 12.05 -14.80
N ASN A 129 -4.07 12.71 -13.95
CA ASN A 129 -3.57 13.56 -12.87
C ASN A 129 -3.57 12.85 -11.49
N VAL A 130 -3.87 11.55 -11.44
CA VAL A 130 -3.68 10.78 -10.20
C VAL A 130 -2.18 10.66 -9.92
N ASP A 131 -1.78 11.04 -8.71
CA ASP A 131 -0.38 11.15 -8.27
C ASP A 131 0.23 9.78 -7.90
N HIS A 132 0.26 8.86 -8.88
CA HIS A 132 0.93 7.57 -8.72
C HIS A 132 2.43 7.77 -8.47
N SER A 133 3.00 6.94 -7.60
CA SER A 133 4.43 6.96 -7.28
C SER A 133 5.08 5.62 -7.62
N MET A 134 6.37 5.64 -7.95
CA MET A 134 7.16 4.42 -8.14
C MET A 134 8.34 4.43 -7.17
N ILE A 135 8.52 3.30 -6.48
CA ILE A 135 9.71 3.07 -5.67
C ILE A 135 10.79 2.47 -6.55
N LEU A 136 12.03 2.92 -6.35
CA LEU A 136 13.23 2.38 -6.99
C LEU A 136 14.32 2.22 -5.95
N ILE A 137 15.15 1.19 -6.11
CA ILE A 137 16.45 1.12 -5.46
C ILE A 137 17.46 1.79 -6.39
N CYS A 138 18.16 2.80 -5.87
CA CYS A 138 19.10 3.61 -6.64
C CYS A 138 20.49 3.46 -6.06
N SER A 139 21.42 2.94 -6.87
CA SER A 139 22.86 2.96 -6.63
C SER A 139 23.51 3.62 -7.84
N VAL A 140 24.19 4.75 -7.62
CA VAL A 140 24.76 5.58 -8.70
C VAL A 140 26.22 5.83 -8.37
N ASP A 141 27.11 5.41 -9.26
CA ASP A 141 28.55 5.59 -9.17
C ASP A 141 29.11 5.83 -10.59
N GLU A 142 30.30 6.45 -10.69
CA GLU A 142 30.99 6.61 -11.97
C GLU A 142 31.43 5.25 -12.54
N ASP A 143 31.69 4.28 -11.66
CA ASP A 143 31.90 2.87 -12.00
C ASP A 143 30.59 2.09 -11.82
N GLY A 144 29.95 1.75 -12.95
CA GLY A 144 28.70 0.99 -12.94
C GLY A 144 28.81 -0.38 -12.29
N LYS A 145 29.98 -1.05 -12.34
CA LYS A 145 30.17 -2.34 -11.69
C LYS A 145 30.19 -2.20 -10.17
N LYS A 146 30.85 -1.15 -9.68
CA LYS A 146 30.85 -0.81 -8.26
C LYS A 146 29.44 -0.49 -7.76
N ALA A 147 28.65 0.27 -8.51
CA ALA A 147 27.25 0.56 -8.16
C ALA A 147 26.41 -0.73 -8.06
N GLU A 148 26.60 -1.65 -9.01
CA GLU A 148 25.94 -2.96 -9.04
C GLU A 148 26.34 -3.82 -7.84
N ASP A 149 27.64 -3.94 -7.53
CA ASP A 149 28.15 -4.79 -6.46
C ASP A 149 27.64 -4.32 -5.09
N VAL A 150 27.63 -3.01 -4.84
CA VAL A 150 27.05 -2.43 -3.61
C VAL A 150 25.56 -2.75 -3.50
N CYS A 151 24.81 -2.63 -4.60
CA CYS A 151 23.38 -2.92 -4.62
C CYS A 151 23.12 -4.41 -4.35
N ARG A 152 23.90 -5.31 -4.95
CA ARG A 152 23.78 -6.76 -4.76
C ARG A 152 24.06 -7.17 -3.32
N GLU A 153 25.12 -6.64 -2.72
CA GLU A 153 25.45 -6.92 -1.31
C GLU A 153 24.34 -6.43 -0.38
N PHE A 154 23.84 -5.21 -0.60
CA PHE A 154 22.72 -4.67 0.16
C PHE A 154 21.47 -5.55 0.04
N LEU A 155 21.09 -5.94 -1.18
CA LEU A 155 19.91 -6.76 -1.44
C LEU A 155 20.01 -8.15 -0.80
N GLY A 156 21.19 -8.77 -0.80
CA GLY A 156 21.41 -10.04 -0.10
C GLY A 156 21.14 -9.92 1.40
N ASN A 157 21.75 -8.93 2.06
CA ASN A 157 21.55 -8.70 3.50
C ASN A 157 20.11 -8.30 3.84
N TRP A 158 19.49 -7.46 3.00
CA TRP A 158 18.10 -7.05 3.17
C TRP A 158 17.14 -8.23 3.05
N TYR A 159 17.38 -9.12 2.09
CA TYR A 159 16.58 -10.33 1.88
C TYR A 159 16.70 -11.30 3.07
N ASP A 160 17.90 -11.52 3.59
CA ASP A 160 18.10 -12.36 4.78
C ASP A 160 17.34 -11.80 5.99
N ALA A 161 17.39 -10.48 6.20
CA ALA A 161 16.61 -9.84 7.27
C ALA A 161 15.10 -10.01 7.05
N TYR A 162 14.64 -9.87 5.81
CA TYR A 162 13.23 -10.00 5.44
C TYR A 162 12.68 -11.40 5.72
N VAL A 163 13.36 -12.45 5.26
CA VAL A 163 12.94 -13.85 5.47
C VAL A 163 12.96 -14.23 6.95
N ASN A 164 13.93 -13.72 7.71
CA ASN A 164 13.99 -13.94 9.16
C ASN A 164 12.86 -13.21 9.91
N ALA A 165 12.40 -12.06 9.41
CA ALA A 165 11.36 -11.26 10.04
C ALA A 165 9.95 -11.82 9.81
N THR A 166 9.71 -12.58 8.73
CA THR A 166 8.38 -13.13 8.44
C THR A 166 8.42 -14.47 7.72
N ASN A 167 7.61 -15.41 8.20
CA ASN A 167 7.45 -16.73 7.59
C ASN A 167 6.16 -16.85 6.75
N ILE A 168 5.49 -15.72 6.44
CA ILE A 168 4.24 -15.76 5.66
C ILE A 168 4.47 -16.19 4.20
N PHE A 169 5.71 -16.16 3.73
CA PHE A 169 6.11 -16.60 2.39
C PHE A 169 6.65 -18.03 2.33
N SER A 170 6.79 -18.69 3.48
CA SER A 170 7.10 -20.12 3.53
C SER A 170 6.00 -20.93 2.86
N GLU A 171 6.35 -21.97 2.10
CA GLU A 171 5.37 -22.86 1.44
C GLU A 171 4.41 -23.55 2.43
N SER A 172 4.87 -23.75 3.67
CA SER A 172 4.07 -24.32 4.75
C SER A 172 3.04 -23.35 5.34
N ASN A 173 3.10 -22.07 4.98
CA ASN A 173 2.20 -21.05 5.49
C ASN A 173 1.08 -20.75 4.48
N GLN A 174 -0.17 -20.80 4.93
CA GLN A 174 -1.37 -20.62 4.10
C GLN A 174 -2.17 -19.36 4.48
N THR A 175 -1.49 -18.33 5.01
CA THR A 175 -2.14 -17.06 5.41
C THR A 175 -2.96 -16.49 4.25
N ARG A 176 -4.27 -16.37 4.47
CA ARG A 176 -5.24 -15.95 3.44
C ARG A 176 -4.94 -14.56 2.90
N GLY A 177 -4.97 -14.40 1.57
CA GLY A 177 -4.86 -13.09 0.93
C GLY A 177 -3.42 -12.59 0.67
N TYR A 178 -2.42 -13.45 0.89
CA TYR A 178 -1.00 -13.17 0.62
C TYR A 178 -0.41 -14.03 -0.51
N ASP A 179 -1.21 -14.83 -1.21
CA ASP A 179 -0.72 -15.81 -2.19
C ASP A 179 0.09 -15.18 -3.34
N TYR A 180 -0.34 -14.01 -3.82
CA TYR A 180 0.42 -13.27 -4.84
C TYR A 180 1.82 -12.89 -4.36
N HIS A 181 1.95 -12.47 -3.10
CA HIS A 181 3.24 -12.06 -2.55
C HIS A 181 4.16 -13.28 -2.48
N LYS A 182 3.64 -14.45 -2.08
CA LYS A 182 4.41 -15.70 -2.11
C LYS A 182 4.94 -16.03 -3.51
N GLY A 183 4.12 -15.86 -4.55
CA GLY A 183 4.52 -16.08 -5.94
C GLY A 183 5.64 -15.11 -6.36
N GLN A 184 5.42 -13.82 -6.14
CA GLN A 184 6.41 -12.77 -6.43
C GLN A 184 7.75 -13.02 -5.72
N TRP A 185 7.70 -13.49 -4.47
CA TRP A 185 8.91 -13.81 -3.71
C TRP A 185 9.63 -15.04 -4.23
N LYS A 186 8.94 -16.08 -4.70
CA LYS A 186 9.58 -17.28 -5.27
C LYS A 186 10.41 -16.95 -6.51
N ASP A 187 9.94 -16.02 -7.34
CA ASP A 187 10.63 -15.66 -8.59
C ASP A 187 11.76 -14.64 -8.38
N PHE A 188 11.83 -14.02 -7.19
CA PHE A 188 12.85 -13.06 -6.82
C PHE A 188 14.16 -13.72 -6.32
N VAL A 189 14.12 -14.98 -5.88
CA VAL A 189 15.26 -15.75 -5.33
C VAL A 189 15.80 -16.76 -6.32
#